data_AF-A0A8T2QXW7-F1
#
_entry.id   AF-A0A8T2QXW7-F1
#
_cell.length_a   1.000
_cell.length_b   1.000
_cell.length_c   1.000
_cell.angle_alpha   90.00
_cell.angle_beta   90.00
_cell.angle_gamma   90.00
#
_symmetry.space_group_name_H-M   'P 1'
#
loop_
_entity.id
_entity.type
_entity.pdbx_description
1 polymer ?
#
loop_
_entity_poly.entity_id
_entity_poly.type
_entity_poly.pdbx_seq_one_letter_code
_entity_poly.pdbx_strand_id
1 'polypeptide(L)'
;MRCILEKVISTEGQAAYECQTSEVLATEFVEWVETDECVSSCGLDRMTVGMSSDSLIEKGFVATLCSDRCRKECPNVMDLFEKLSAEEGVPLSRVCEAQSMSDARREMSELELHFFSLSANTLNAFDFPHANSPSASLNPQGLAASAPSPSPF
;
A
#
# COMPACT_ATOMS: atom_id res chain seq x y z
N MET A 1 3.57 -18.11 -21.97
CA MET A 1 2.85 -18.77 -20.86
C MET A 1 3.89 -19.24 -19.85
N ARG A 2 3.89 -18.71 -18.62
CA ARG A 2 4.80 -19.16 -17.55
C ARG A 2 4.18 -20.41 -16.91
N CYS A 3 4.98 -21.46 -16.74
CA CYS A 3 4.58 -22.66 -15.99
C CYS A 3 5.48 -22.81 -14.76
N ILE A 4 4.90 -23.18 -13.62
CA ILE A 4 5.64 -23.57 -12.43
C ILE A 4 5.76 -25.10 -12.45
N LEU A 5 7.00 -25.59 -12.39
CA LEU A 5 7.29 -27.02 -12.42
C LEU A 5 7.20 -27.56 -10.98
N GLU A 6 6.14 -28.30 -10.66
CA GLU A 6 5.95 -28.89 -9.34
C GLU A 6 6.46 -30.34 -9.32
N LYS A 7 7.12 -30.72 -8.23
CA LYS A 7 7.62 -32.09 -8.05
C LYS A 7 6.56 -32.93 -7.34
N VAL A 8 6.02 -33.91 -8.04
CA VAL A 8 5.05 -34.88 -7.51
C VAL A 8 5.77 -36.19 -7.24
N ILE A 9 5.64 -36.73 -6.03
CA ILE A 9 6.21 -38.05 -5.71
C ILE A 9 5.12 -39.08 -5.91
N SER A 10 5.36 -40.04 -6.81
CA SER A 10 4.43 -41.16 -7.04
C SER A 10 4.37 -42.07 -5.81
N THR A 11 3.33 -42.90 -5.72
CA THR A 11 3.20 -43.91 -4.67
C THR A 11 4.37 -44.90 -4.62
N GLU A 12 5.13 -45.00 -5.71
CA GLU A 12 6.33 -45.84 -5.85
C GLU A 12 7.63 -45.09 -5.49
N GLY A 13 7.53 -43.85 -5.00
CA GLY A 13 8.67 -43.03 -4.56
C GLY A 13 9.43 -42.35 -5.69
N GLN A 14 8.94 -42.42 -6.93
CA GLN A 14 9.57 -41.76 -8.07
C GLN A 14 9.11 -40.30 -8.16
N ALA A 15 10.07 -39.40 -8.40
CA ALA A 15 9.77 -38.00 -8.63
C ALA A 15 9.34 -37.76 -10.08
N ALA A 16 8.08 -37.42 -10.28
CA ALA A 16 7.56 -36.84 -11.50
C ALA A 16 7.53 -35.31 -11.37
N TYR A 17 7.53 -34.63 -12.50
CA TYR A 17 7.36 -33.18 -12.55
C TYR A 17 6.09 -32.88 -13.34
N GLU A 18 5.18 -32.14 -12.71
CA GLU A 18 3.94 -31.69 -13.34
C GLU A 18 3.99 -30.18 -13.54
N CYS A 19 3.51 -29.75 -14.70
CA CYS A 19 3.41 -28.35 -15.02
C CYS A 19 2.07 -27.85 -14.50
N GLN A 20 2.06 -27.17 -13.35
CA GLN A 20 0.85 -26.56 -12.83
C GLN A 20 0.76 -25.12 -13.34
N THR A 21 -0.39 -24.77 -13.90
CA THR A 21 -0.75 -23.41 -14.26
C THR A 21 -1.83 -22.94 -13.30
N SER A 22 -1.69 -21.74 -12.74
CA SER A 22 -2.72 -21.16 -11.87
C SER A 22 -4.04 -21.00 -12.63
N GLU A 23 -5.18 -21.23 -11.96
CA GLU A 23 -6.53 -20.98 -12.51
C GLU A 23 -6.84 -19.49 -12.76
N VAL A 24 -5.91 -18.58 -12.43
CA VAL A 24 -6.05 -17.15 -12.67
C VAL A 24 -6.01 -16.88 -14.17
N LEU A 25 -7.17 -16.99 -14.80
CA LEU A 25 -7.43 -16.54 -16.16
C LEU A 25 -7.61 -15.03 -16.12
N ALA A 26 -6.60 -14.31 -16.59
CA ALA A 26 -6.76 -12.89 -16.85
C ALA A 26 -7.42 -12.72 -18.22
N THR A 27 -8.73 -12.49 -18.20
CA THR A 27 -9.57 -12.56 -19.39
C THR A 27 -9.42 -11.36 -20.34
N GLU A 28 -8.81 -10.25 -19.89
CA GLU A 28 -8.72 -9.02 -20.67
C GLU A 28 -7.49 -8.18 -20.27
N PHE A 29 -6.28 -8.70 -20.46
CA PHE A 29 -5.12 -7.80 -20.48
C PHE A 29 -5.14 -7.04 -21.80
N VAL A 30 -5.57 -5.78 -21.78
CA VAL A 30 -5.14 -4.83 -22.79
C VAL A 30 -3.62 -4.83 -22.72
N GLU A 31 -2.95 -5.11 -23.84
CA GLU A 31 -1.51 -5.35 -23.97
C GLU A 31 -0.66 -4.09 -23.73
N TRP A 32 -1.11 -3.20 -22.83
CA TRP A 32 -0.41 -1.99 -22.46
C TRP A 32 0.73 -2.34 -21.51
N VAL A 33 1.92 -2.44 -22.07
CA VAL A 33 3.16 -2.60 -21.30
C VAL A 33 3.81 -1.23 -21.18
N GLU A 34 3.97 -0.76 -19.95
CA GLU A 34 4.64 0.51 -19.68
C GLU A 34 6.08 0.49 -20.17
N THR A 35 6.53 1.55 -20.83
CA THR A 35 7.92 1.69 -21.32
C THR A 35 8.86 2.20 -20.23
N ASP A 36 10.16 2.15 -20.48
CA ASP A 36 11.17 2.65 -19.53
C ASP A 36 11.06 4.16 -19.37
N GLU A 37 10.72 4.86 -20.45
CA GLU A 37 10.48 6.30 -20.45
C GLU A 37 9.26 6.65 -19.60
N CYS A 38 8.21 5.86 -19.70
CA CYS A 38 7.04 6.00 -18.84
C CYS A 38 7.43 5.78 -17.36
N VAL A 39 8.03 4.64 -17.03
CA VAL A 39 8.39 4.27 -15.66
C VAL A 39 9.29 5.34 -15.01
N SER A 40 10.31 5.82 -15.74
CA SER A 40 11.18 6.89 -15.28
C SER A 40 10.48 8.25 -15.14
N SER A 41 9.49 8.55 -15.98
CA SER A 41 8.68 9.79 -15.86
C SER A 41 7.84 9.83 -14.58
N CYS A 42 7.52 8.66 -14.00
CA CYS A 42 6.83 8.52 -12.73
C CYS A 42 7.78 8.49 -11.51
N GLY A 43 9.10 8.63 -11.72
CA GLY A 43 10.08 8.53 -10.64
C GLY A 43 10.30 7.08 -10.16
N LEU A 44 9.99 6.10 -11.01
CA LEU A 44 10.15 4.67 -10.71
C LEU A 44 11.30 4.08 -11.52
N ASP A 45 11.74 2.89 -11.11
CA ASP A 45 12.67 2.05 -11.85
C ASP A 45 12.11 0.62 -11.97
N ARG A 46 12.37 -0.08 -13.07
CA ARG A 46 11.88 -1.45 -13.26
C ARG A 46 12.43 -2.45 -12.26
N MET A 47 13.58 -2.14 -11.67
CA MET A 47 14.24 -2.95 -10.65
C MET A 47 13.81 -2.56 -9.24
N THR A 48 12.89 -1.59 -9.09
CA THR A 48 12.29 -1.29 -7.78
C THR A 48 11.56 -2.53 -7.27
N VAL A 49 12.02 -3.05 -6.13
CA VAL A 49 11.39 -4.19 -5.45
C VAL A 49 10.62 -3.68 -4.25
N GLY A 50 9.32 -3.96 -4.22
CA GLY A 50 8.42 -3.46 -3.21
C GLY A 50 7.92 -2.06 -3.55
N MET A 51 6.61 -1.93 -3.68
CA MET A 51 5.93 -0.64 -3.76
C MET A 51 5.33 -0.40 -2.38
N SER A 52 5.87 0.58 -1.64
CA SER A 52 5.25 1.03 -0.40
C SER A 52 4.37 2.23 -0.69
N SER A 53 3.21 2.24 -0.06
CA SER A 53 2.36 3.40 0.05
C SER A 53 3.03 4.55 0.81
N ASP A 54 4.02 4.27 1.68
CA ASP A 54 4.81 5.29 2.39
C ASP A 54 5.48 6.30 1.44
N SER A 55 5.81 5.88 0.21
CA SER A 55 6.39 6.77 -0.80
C SER A 55 5.45 7.94 -1.15
N LEU A 56 4.14 7.78 -0.98
CA LEU A 56 3.15 8.85 -1.19
C LEU A 56 3.18 9.94 -0.11
N ILE A 57 4.02 9.79 0.91
CA ILE A 57 4.30 10.83 1.92
C ILE A 57 5.45 11.73 1.43
N GLU A 58 6.32 11.23 0.55
CA GLU A 58 7.45 11.98 0.04
C GLU A 58 7.01 12.98 -1.04
N LYS A 59 7.02 14.27 -0.69
CA LYS A 59 6.61 15.37 -1.59
C LYS A 59 7.29 15.32 -2.96
N GLY A 60 8.58 14.97 -3.02
CA GLY A 60 9.33 14.87 -4.28
C GLY A 60 8.83 13.74 -5.18
N PHE A 61 8.52 12.58 -4.58
CA PHE A 61 7.95 11.45 -5.30
C PHE A 61 6.53 11.77 -5.79
N VAL A 62 5.67 12.31 -4.92
CA VAL A 62 4.30 12.69 -5.27
C VAL A 62 4.27 13.72 -6.40
N ALA A 63 5.15 14.73 -6.39
CA ALA A 63 5.23 15.70 -7.47
C ALA A 63 5.59 15.05 -8.83
N THR A 64 6.47 14.05 -8.82
CA THR A 64 6.89 13.33 -10.03
C THR A 64 5.79 12.37 -10.50
N LEU A 65 5.19 11.61 -9.59
CA LEU A 65 4.11 10.66 -9.84
C LEU A 65 2.85 11.37 -10.35
N CYS A 66 2.49 12.52 -9.75
CA CYS A 66 1.34 13.33 -10.17
C CYS A 66 1.64 14.25 -11.37
N SER A 67 2.83 14.13 -11.97
CA SER A 67 3.18 14.92 -13.14
C SER A 67 2.30 14.56 -14.34
N ASP A 68 2.07 15.54 -15.20
CA ASP A 68 1.28 15.38 -16.42
C ASP A 68 1.83 14.31 -17.36
N ARG A 69 3.14 14.09 -17.32
CA ARG A 69 3.83 13.10 -18.13
C ARG A 69 3.52 11.69 -17.65
N CYS A 70 3.74 11.42 -16.37
CA CYS A 70 3.42 10.12 -15.76
C CYS A 70 1.93 9.78 -15.94
N ARG A 71 1.03 10.72 -15.65
CA ARG A 71 -0.42 10.49 -15.74
C ARG A 71 -0.92 10.12 -17.14
N LYS A 72 -0.30 10.67 -18.19
CA LYS A 72 -0.73 10.45 -19.59
C LYS A 72 -0.02 9.26 -20.23
N GLU A 73 1.24 9.03 -19.87
CA GLU A 73 2.08 8.01 -20.48
C GLU A 73 1.99 6.66 -19.74
N CYS A 74 1.51 6.63 -18.48
CA CYS A 74 1.60 5.48 -17.58
C CYS A 74 0.28 5.07 -16.89
N PRO A 75 -0.74 4.64 -17.64
CA PRO A 75 -2.04 4.28 -17.08
C PRO A 75 -1.99 3.16 -16.02
N ASN A 76 -1.15 2.13 -16.19
CA ASN A 76 -1.04 1.03 -15.23
C ASN A 76 -0.31 1.44 -13.96
N VAL A 77 0.69 2.33 -14.06
CA VAL A 77 1.36 2.88 -12.86
C VAL A 77 0.36 3.69 -12.04
N MET A 78 -0.43 4.54 -12.71
CA MET A 78 -1.46 5.35 -12.04
C MET A 78 -2.52 4.48 -11.38
N ASP A 79 -3.06 3.49 -12.09
CA ASP A 79 -4.05 2.56 -11.55
C ASP A 79 -3.52 1.78 -10.33
N LEU A 80 -2.25 1.36 -10.36
CA LEU A 80 -1.63 0.65 -9.25
C LEU A 80 -1.52 1.51 -8.00
N PHE A 81 -1.02 2.75 -8.12
CA PHE A 81 -0.93 3.65 -6.96
C PHE A 81 -2.29 4.17 -6.51
N GLU A 82 -3.28 4.32 -7.40
CA GLU A 82 -4.67 4.61 -7.02
C GLU A 82 -5.22 3.50 -6.11
N LYS A 83 -5.00 2.24 -6.47
CA LYS A 83 -5.43 1.09 -5.66
C LYS A 83 -4.70 0.99 -4.32
N LEU A 84 -3.36 1.13 -4.34
CA LEU A 84 -2.55 1.06 -3.12
C LEU A 84 -2.96 2.13 -2.11
N SER A 85 -3.14 3.36 -2.57
CA SER A 85 -3.51 4.49 -1.72
C SER A 85 -4.97 4.46 -1.27
N ALA A 86 -5.87 3.94 -2.11
CA ALA A 86 -7.26 3.72 -1.72
C ALA A 86 -7.39 2.67 -0.60
N GLU A 87 -6.52 1.66 -0.56
CA GLU A 87 -6.45 0.70 0.54
C GLU A 87 -6.04 1.36 1.87
N GLU A 88 -5.30 2.47 1.81
CA GLU A 88 -4.98 3.32 2.96
C GLU A 88 -6.05 4.37 3.27
N GLY A 89 -7.13 4.41 2.51
CA GLY A 89 -8.25 5.33 2.68
C GLY A 89 -8.05 6.72 2.07
N VAL A 90 -6.96 6.97 1.34
CA VAL A 90 -6.72 8.23 0.62
C VAL A 90 -6.33 7.94 -0.83
N PRO A 91 -7.28 8.00 -1.79
CA PRO A 91 -6.97 7.68 -3.18
C PRO A 91 -5.97 8.66 -3.79
N LEU A 92 -5.12 8.17 -4.71
CA LEU A 92 -4.04 8.94 -5.34
C LEU A 92 -4.58 10.19 -6.06
N SER A 93 -5.76 10.12 -6.68
CA SER A 93 -6.47 11.27 -7.22
C SER A 93 -6.59 12.44 -6.23
N ARG A 94 -6.88 12.18 -4.95
CA ARG A 94 -6.92 13.20 -3.89
C ARG A 94 -5.54 13.68 -3.49
N VAL A 95 -4.55 12.79 -3.47
CA VAL A 95 -3.15 13.14 -3.20
C VAL A 95 -2.62 14.10 -4.27
N CYS A 96 -2.88 13.81 -5.55
CA CYS A 96 -2.49 14.67 -6.67
C CYS A 96 -3.24 16.01 -6.71
N GLU A 97 -4.53 16.02 -6.36
CA GLU A 97 -5.29 17.27 -6.19
C GLU A 97 -4.63 18.16 -5.12
N ALA A 98 -4.33 17.59 -3.95
CA ALA A 98 -3.66 18.31 -2.87
C ALA A 98 -2.25 18.80 -3.27
N GLN A 99 -1.50 18.00 -4.02
CA GLN A 99 -0.19 18.40 -4.55
C GLN A 99 -0.32 19.61 -5.48
N SER A 100 -1.24 19.58 -6.43
CA SER A 100 -1.46 20.69 -7.37
C SER A 100 -1.86 21.99 -6.66
N MET A 101 -2.70 21.90 -5.63
CA MET A 101 -3.05 23.04 -4.79
C MET A 101 -1.86 23.54 -3.98
N SER A 102 -0.99 22.64 -3.53
CA SER A 102 0.23 23.00 -2.80
C SER A 102 1.26 23.68 -3.71
N ASP A 103 1.38 23.25 -4.97
CA ASP A 103 2.26 23.89 -5.96
C ASP A 103 1.73 25.28 -6.34
N ALA A 104 0.42 25.40 -6.57
CA ALA A 104 -0.24 26.70 -6.79
C ALA A 104 -0.10 27.63 -5.57
N ARG A 105 -0.10 27.06 -4.35
CA ARG A 105 0.18 27.80 -3.10
C ARG A 105 1.67 28.05 -2.90
N ARG A 106 2.61 27.24 -3.39
CA ARG A 106 4.04 27.56 -3.34
C ARG A 106 4.39 28.72 -4.25
N GLU A 107 3.65 28.92 -5.34
CA GLU A 107 3.69 30.18 -6.09
C GLU A 107 3.11 31.38 -5.30
N MET A 108 2.42 31.13 -4.17
CA MET A 108 1.92 32.14 -3.22
C MET A 108 2.06 31.69 -1.74
N SER A 109 3.30 31.64 -1.24
CA SER A 109 3.72 31.31 0.15
C SER A 109 3.80 29.83 0.55
N GLU A 110 5.02 29.43 0.92
CA GLU A 110 5.32 28.20 1.64
C GLU A 110 4.71 28.22 3.04
N LEU A 111 3.77 27.33 3.32
CA LEU A 111 3.57 26.81 4.66
C LEU A 111 3.23 25.32 4.61
N GLU A 112 4.08 24.57 5.28
CA GLU A 112 3.84 23.19 5.70
C GLU A 112 2.57 23.09 6.55
N LEU A 113 2.09 21.84 6.71
CA LEU A 113 1.00 21.39 7.59
C LEU A 113 -0.38 21.24 6.92
N HIS A 114 -0.56 20.20 6.10
CA HIS A 114 -1.91 19.65 5.85
C HIS A 114 -2.02 18.13 5.69
N PHE A 115 -0.92 17.35 5.84
CA PHE A 115 -1.04 15.88 5.89
C PHE A 115 -1.78 15.40 7.16
N PHE A 116 -1.63 16.12 8.28
CA PHE A 116 -2.24 15.73 9.56
C PHE A 116 -3.68 16.24 9.80
N SER A 117 -4.24 17.08 8.93
CA SER A 117 -5.58 17.67 9.19
C SER A 117 -6.74 16.96 8.47
N LEU A 118 -6.46 16.01 7.58
CA LEU A 118 -7.51 15.24 6.90
C LEU A 118 -7.96 14.02 7.72
N SER A 119 -7.19 13.59 8.73
CA SER A 119 -7.63 12.59 9.72
C SER A 119 -8.50 13.17 10.84
N ALA A 120 -8.58 14.50 10.97
CA ALA A 120 -9.36 15.15 12.03
C ALA A 120 -10.78 15.58 11.61
N ASN A 121 -11.07 15.71 10.30
CA ASN A 121 -12.35 16.26 9.83
C ASN A 121 -13.31 15.26 9.18
N THR A 122 -12.92 13.99 8.99
CA THR A 122 -13.79 12.95 8.41
C THR A 122 -14.55 12.10 9.44
N LEU A 123 -14.41 12.36 10.74
CA LEU A 123 -15.19 11.66 11.79
C LEU A 123 -16.60 12.25 12.05
N ASN A 124 -17.08 13.19 11.25
CA ASN A 124 -18.42 13.77 11.41
C ASN A 124 -19.41 13.34 10.32
N ALA A 125 -19.39 12.07 9.91
CA ALA A 125 -20.47 11.51 9.08
C ALA A 125 -20.56 9.98 9.12
N PHE A 126 -20.47 9.35 10.31
CA PHE A 126 -20.95 7.98 10.47
C PHE A 126 -21.73 7.84 11.77
N ASP A 127 -23.05 7.87 11.63
CA ASP A 127 -24.00 7.55 12.69
C ASP A 127 -23.99 6.01 12.85
N PHE A 128 -23.44 5.52 13.97
CA PHE A 128 -23.57 4.13 14.39
C PHE A 128 -24.07 4.08 15.83
N PRO A 129 -25.05 3.21 16.16
CA PRO A 129 -25.78 3.25 17.42
C PRO A 129 -24.91 2.88 18.61
N HIS A 130 -25.06 3.66 19.70
CA HIS A 130 -24.39 3.49 20.99
C HIS A 130 -24.60 2.10 21.59
N ALA A 131 -23.52 1.36 21.85
CA ALA A 131 -23.47 0.29 22.83
C ALA A 131 -22.59 0.74 24.01
N ASN A 132 -23.20 0.96 25.17
CA ASN A 132 -22.49 1.29 26.40
C ASN A 132 -21.91 0.03 27.06
N SER A 133 -20.65 0.08 27.52
CA SER A 133 -20.15 -0.79 28.59
C SER A 133 -18.97 -0.16 29.34
N PRO A 134 -18.78 -0.52 30.63
CA PRO A 134 -18.31 0.40 31.66
C PRO A 134 -16.79 0.40 31.84
N SER A 135 -16.25 1.55 32.22
CA SER A 135 -14.84 1.75 32.57
C SER A 135 -14.45 1.02 33.86
N ALA A 136 -13.44 0.15 33.78
CA ALA A 136 -12.71 -0.33 34.95
C ALA A 136 -11.38 0.43 35.08
N SER A 137 -11.27 1.23 36.13
CA SER A 137 -10.07 2.01 36.47
C SER A 137 -8.99 1.08 37.05
N LEU A 138 -7.80 1.03 36.44
CA LEU A 138 -6.64 0.34 36.97
C LEU A 138 -5.99 1.17 38.08
N ASN A 139 -5.89 0.61 39.28
CA ASN A 139 -5.16 1.20 40.40
C ASN A 139 -3.80 0.47 40.54
N PRO A 140 -2.65 1.17 40.63
CA PRO A 140 -1.36 0.52 40.70
C PRO A 140 -0.88 0.44 42.15
N GLN A 141 -0.93 -0.73 42.79
CA GLN A 141 -0.12 -1.02 43.98
C GLN A 141 -0.10 -2.51 44.35
N GLY A 142 1.11 -3.08 44.31
CA GLY A 142 1.54 -4.22 45.13
C GLY A 142 1.29 -5.64 44.60
N LEU A 143 2.35 -6.38 44.28
CA LEU A 143 2.96 -7.38 45.18
C LEU A 143 4.07 -8.16 44.44
N ALA A 144 5.09 -8.52 45.20
CA ALA A 144 6.30 -9.21 44.79
C ALA A 144 6.15 -10.74 44.68
N ALA A 145 7.17 -11.36 44.06
CA ALA A 145 7.60 -12.77 44.15
C ALA A 145 6.68 -13.80 43.45
N SER A 146 7.13 -14.90 42.82
CA SER A 146 8.41 -15.64 42.81
C SER A 146 8.49 -16.42 41.50
N ALA A 147 9.69 -16.60 40.93
CA ALA A 147 9.93 -17.51 39.82
C ALA A 147 10.26 -18.92 40.34
N PRO A 148 9.67 -20.00 39.79
CA PRO A 148 10.20 -21.34 40.00
C PRO A 148 11.25 -21.71 38.92
N SER A 149 12.34 -22.30 39.38
CA SER A 149 13.49 -22.84 38.62
C SER A 149 13.12 -24.04 37.71
N PRO A 150 13.92 -24.35 36.68
CA PRO A 150 13.64 -25.43 35.73
C PRO A 150 14.04 -26.81 36.27
N SER A 151 13.30 -27.84 35.87
CA SER A 151 13.66 -29.26 36.10
C SER A 151 14.27 -29.86 34.83
N PRO A 152 15.27 -30.76 34.94
CA PRO A 152 15.85 -31.45 33.80
C PRO A 152 15.17 -32.80 33.56
N PHE A 153 14.92 -33.15 32.30
CA PHE A 153 15.09 -34.49 31.71
C PHE A 153 15.06 -34.37 30.19
#